data_AF-A0A0C9UED8-F1
#
_entry.id   AF-A0A0C9UED8-F1
#
_cell.length_a   1.000
_cell.length_b   1.000
_cell.length_c   1.000
_cell.angle_alpha   90.00
_cell.angle_beta   90.00
_cell.angle_gamma   90.00
#
_symmetry.space_group_name_H-M   'P 1'
#
loop_
_entity.id
_entity.type
_entity.pdbx_description
1 polymer ?
#
loop_
_entity_poly.entity_id
_entity_poly.type
_entity_poly.pdbx_seq_one_letter_code
_entity_poly.pdbx_strand_id
1 'polypeptide(L)'
;MSWSAFGHKNMFNPRWHLRKERFSKSMIFYCLAMLISLAAECTATYSLTKYEHHQTNIERLSNFTAQVHNNNLIDAEITTIVFCVLVATLFGADFFFLLFWPKRTYPRWYNITKKILAVIITAGMLAAAIVSNAVVTKHSETITGVSPETAQGYVDLYFRPPLKYRTWSVNVAYVVLLWIAFAFTAASTVLMFLAVDHEQRYGPESFDHDPEDTRLANEKAARTSGASAV
;
A
#
# COMPACT_ATOMS: atom_id res chain seq x y z
N MET A 1 18.84 0.47 -16.61
CA MET A 1 17.52 -0.15 -16.31
C MET A 1 16.98 -0.70 -17.62
N SER A 2 16.62 -1.98 -17.67
CA SER A 2 16.03 -2.59 -18.87
C SER A 2 14.56 -2.88 -18.59
N TRP A 3 13.67 -2.41 -19.47
CA TRP A 3 12.23 -2.69 -19.40
C TRP A 3 11.91 -4.19 -19.50
N SER A 4 12.84 -4.99 -20.05
CA SER A 4 12.72 -6.45 -20.05
C SER A 4 12.70 -7.06 -18.63
N ALA A 5 13.18 -6.35 -17.61
CA ALA A 5 13.16 -6.81 -16.21
C ALA A 5 11.73 -6.97 -15.65
N PHE A 6 10.75 -6.22 -16.17
CA PHE A 6 9.33 -6.35 -15.81
C PHE A 6 8.64 -7.54 -16.51
N GLY A 7 9.33 -8.27 -17.39
CA GLY A 7 8.76 -9.42 -18.07
C GLY A 7 8.51 -10.59 -17.11
N HIS A 8 7.36 -11.27 -17.22
CA HIS A 8 7.01 -12.43 -16.40
C HIS A 8 8.13 -13.49 -16.34
N LYS A 9 8.86 -13.69 -17.45
CA LYS A 9 9.98 -14.65 -17.53
C LYS A 9 11.16 -14.28 -16.61
N ASN A 10 11.39 -12.98 -16.39
CA ASN A 10 12.42 -12.48 -15.48
C ASN A 10 11.91 -12.41 -14.03
N MET A 11 10.63 -12.10 -13.82
CA MET A 11 9.99 -12.14 -12.50
C MET A 11 9.88 -13.56 -11.93
N PHE A 12 9.69 -14.58 -12.77
CA PHE A 12 9.48 -15.98 -12.37
C PHE A 12 10.61 -16.93 -12.81
N ASN A 13 11.83 -16.43 -13.00
CA ASN A 13 12.94 -17.21 -13.56
C ASN A 13 13.30 -18.43 -12.67
N PRO A 14 13.31 -19.67 -13.22
CA PRO A 14 13.63 -20.91 -12.50
C PRO A 14 15.00 -21.01 -11.86
N ARG A 15 16.00 -20.23 -12.29
CA ARG A 15 17.39 -20.27 -11.78
C ARG A 15 17.50 -19.91 -10.28
N TRP A 16 16.42 -19.42 -9.68
CA TRP A 16 16.31 -19.02 -8.28
C TRP A 16 15.35 -19.92 -7.49
N HIS A 17 15.45 -21.25 -7.65
CA HIS A 17 14.40 -22.20 -7.25
C HIS A 17 14.06 -22.23 -5.74
N LEU A 18 15.01 -21.97 -4.83
CA LEU A 18 14.74 -21.79 -3.38
C LEU A 18 14.20 -20.39 -3.02
N ARG A 19 14.27 -19.46 -3.98
CA ARG A 19 13.71 -18.11 -3.93
C ARG A 19 12.29 -18.05 -4.53
N LYS A 20 11.87 -19.01 -5.38
CA LYS A 20 10.56 -19.04 -6.04
C LYS A 20 9.40 -18.89 -5.07
N GLU A 21 9.38 -19.63 -3.96
CA GLU A 21 8.26 -19.49 -3.04
C GLU A 21 8.29 -18.17 -2.27
N ARG A 22 9.44 -17.75 -1.74
CA ARG A 22 9.52 -16.54 -0.92
C ARG A 22 9.43 -15.25 -1.73
N PHE A 23 10.20 -15.14 -2.80
CA PHE A 23 10.22 -13.95 -3.64
C PHE A 23 8.92 -13.82 -4.41
N SER A 24 8.37 -14.91 -4.99
CA SER A 24 7.07 -14.85 -5.67
C SER A 24 5.94 -14.56 -4.69
N LYS A 25 5.89 -15.21 -3.52
CA LYS A 25 4.83 -14.93 -2.53
C LYS A 25 4.95 -13.50 -2.03
N SER A 26 6.13 -13.06 -1.54
CA SER A 26 6.33 -11.69 -1.06
C SER A 26 6.01 -10.64 -2.13
N MET A 27 6.43 -10.86 -3.38
CA MET A 27 6.12 -9.95 -4.49
C MET A 27 4.63 -9.84 -4.76
N ILE A 28 3.91 -10.97 -4.78
CA ILE A 28 2.45 -10.97 -4.96
C ILE A 28 1.77 -10.24 -3.79
N PHE A 29 2.16 -10.51 -2.55
CA PHE A 29 1.59 -9.84 -1.38
C PHE A 29 1.86 -8.33 -1.39
N TYR A 30 3.07 -7.90 -1.79
CA TYR A 30 3.41 -6.48 -1.91
C TYR A 30 2.58 -5.80 -3.01
N CYS A 31 2.47 -6.42 -4.19
CA CYS A 31 1.63 -5.88 -5.27
C CYS A 31 0.16 -5.80 -4.86
N LEU A 32 -0.38 -6.84 -4.21
CA LEU A 32 -1.76 -6.84 -3.73
C LEU A 32 -1.97 -5.75 -2.66
N ALA A 33 -1.06 -5.63 -1.70
CA ALA A 33 -1.11 -4.59 -0.67
C ALA A 33 -1.12 -3.19 -1.31
N MET A 34 -0.25 -2.94 -2.30
CA MET A 34 -0.19 -1.66 -3.00
C MET A 34 -1.44 -1.36 -3.82
N LEU A 35 -1.90 -2.30 -4.64
CA LEU A 35 -3.05 -2.09 -5.53
C LEU A 35 -4.35 -1.91 -4.73
N ILE A 36 -4.54 -2.70 -3.68
CA ILE A 36 -5.73 -2.60 -2.84
C ILE A 36 -5.69 -1.32 -1.99
N SER A 37 -4.53 -0.93 -1.47
CA SER A 37 -4.36 0.36 -0.77
C SER A 37 -4.65 1.54 -1.69
N LEU A 38 -4.18 1.49 -2.94
CA LEU A 38 -4.46 2.53 -3.94
C LEU A 38 -5.95 2.58 -4.29
N ALA A 39 -6.62 1.42 -4.43
CA ALA A 39 -8.06 1.38 -4.66
C ALA A 39 -8.85 1.97 -3.46
N ALA A 40 -8.41 1.68 -2.23
CA ALA A 40 -8.99 2.25 -1.02
C ALA A 40 -8.80 3.78 -0.98
N GLU A 41 -7.59 4.26 -1.29
CA GLU A 41 -7.27 5.69 -1.41
C GLU A 41 -8.15 6.38 -2.45
N CYS A 42 -8.21 5.87 -3.68
CA CYS A 42 -9.04 6.47 -4.73
C CYS A 42 -10.52 6.52 -4.36
N THR A 43 -11.02 5.49 -3.66
CA THR A 43 -12.41 5.46 -3.18
C THR A 43 -12.63 6.49 -2.08
N ALA A 44 -11.69 6.65 -1.16
CA ALA A 44 -11.72 7.67 -0.11
C ALA A 44 -11.70 9.09 -0.71
N THR A 45 -10.81 9.36 -1.67
CA THR A 45 -10.73 10.65 -2.35
C THR A 45 -12.02 10.98 -3.11
N TYR A 46 -12.63 9.98 -3.76
CA TYR A 46 -13.93 10.18 -4.42
C TYR A 46 -15.03 10.50 -3.40
N SER A 47 -15.01 9.83 -2.23
CA SER A 47 -15.93 10.11 -1.13
C SER A 47 -15.79 11.55 -0.63
N LEU A 48 -14.55 11.94 -0.31
CA LEU A 48 -14.17 13.25 0.18
C LEU A 48 -14.69 14.36 -0.74
N THR A 49 -14.41 14.25 -2.04
CA THR A 49 -14.85 15.24 -3.03
C THR A 49 -16.37 15.39 -3.04
N LYS A 50 -17.14 14.31 -2.89
CA LYS A 50 -18.61 14.40 -2.88
C LYS A 50 -19.16 15.09 -1.65
N TYR A 51 -18.61 14.82 -0.46
CA TYR A 51 -19.03 15.49 0.76
C TYR A 51 -18.61 16.97 0.77
N GLU A 52 -17.46 17.31 0.21
CA GLU A 52 -17.01 18.71 0.06
C GLU A 52 -17.93 19.50 -0.89
N HIS A 53 -18.32 18.90 -2.03
CA HIS A 53 -19.26 19.53 -2.95
C HIS A 53 -20.66 19.66 -2.31
N HIS A 54 -21.08 18.68 -1.52
CA HIS A 54 -22.35 18.72 -0.80
C HIS A 54 -22.41 19.90 0.17
N GLN A 55 -21.40 20.02 1.03
CA GLN A 55 -21.24 21.14 1.94
C GLN A 55 -21.25 22.48 1.20
N THR A 56 -20.41 22.61 0.18
CA THR A 56 -20.30 23.83 -0.62
C THR A 56 -21.64 24.23 -1.27
N ASN A 57 -22.41 23.27 -1.75
CA ASN A 57 -23.68 23.53 -2.42
C ASN A 57 -24.78 23.96 -1.44
N ILE A 58 -24.86 23.36 -0.26
CA ILE A 58 -25.84 23.73 0.78
C ILE A 58 -25.49 25.10 1.38
N GLU A 59 -24.22 25.37 1.66
CA GLU A 59 -23.77 26.66 2.17
C GLU A 59 -24.04 27.77 1.15
N ARG A 60 -23.75 27.55 -0.14
CA ARG A 60 -24.06 28.53 -1.19
C ARG A 60 -25.56 28.76 -1.38
N LEU A 61 -26.38 27.72 -1.32
CA LEU A 61 -27.84 27.85 -1.49
C LEU A 61 -28.49 28.63 -0.34
N SER A 62 -27.96 28.48 0.87
CA SER A 62 -28.48 29.13 2.08
C SER A 62 -27.87 30.52 2.35
N ASN A 63 -27.12 31.10 1.41
CA ASN A 63 -26.32 32.31 1.62
C ASN A 63 -25.46 32.24 2.90
N PHE A 64 -24.83 31.09 3.14
CA PHE A 64 -23.98 30.79 4.31
C PHE A 64 -24.69 30.77 5.67
N THR A 65 -26.03 30.70 5.68
CA THR A 65 -26.81 30.58 6.91
C THR A 65 -26.83 29.15 7.45
N ALA A 66 -26.88 28.15 6.56
CA ALA A 66 -26.75 26.75 6.94
C ALA A 66 -25.28 26.35 6.93
N GLN A 67 -24.80 25.78 8.05
CA GLN A 67 -23.44 25.29 8.20
C GLN A 67 -23.48 23.76 8.25
N VAL A 68 -22.68 23.10 7.42
CA VAL A 68 -22.64 21.64 7.34
C VAL A 68 -21.38 21.13 8.03
N HIS A 69 -21.55 20.15 8.92
CA HIS A 69 -20.44 19.59 9.71
C HIS A 69 -20.17 18.15 9.31
N ASN A 70 -19.07 17.95 8.59
CA ASN A 70 -18.58 16.66 8.09
C ASN A 70 -17.11 16.39 8.46
N ASN A 71 -16.49 17.22 9.29
CA ASN A 71 -15.06 17.18 9.66
C ASN A 71 -14.57 15.78 10.09
N ASN A 72 -15.38 15.04 10.87
CA ASN A 72 -15.01 13.70 11.33
C ASN A 72 -14.74 12.72 10.19
N LEU A 73 -15.49 12.82 9.08
CA LEU A 73 -15.31 11.96 7.92
C LEU A 73 -14.08 12.40 7.12
N ILE A 74 -13.93 13.71 6.91
CA ILE A 74 -12.79 14.31 6.22
C ILE A 74 -11.48 13.91 6.90
N ASP A 75 -11.41 14.04 8.23
CA ASP A 75 -10.22 13.68 9.02
C ASP A 75 -9.87 12.19 8.88
N ALA A 76 -10.88 11.31 8.87
CA ALA A 76 -10.71 9.88 8.69
C ALA A 76 -10.20 9.53 7.28
N GLU A 77 -10.75 10.17 6.24
CA GLU A 77 -10.36 9.96 4.85
C GLU A 77 -8.95 10.46 4.56
N ILE A 78 -8.57 11.65 5.05
CA ILE A 78 -7.21 12.19 4.94
C ILE A 78 -6.20 11.25 5.60
N THR A 79 -6.51 10.76 6.80
CA THR A 79 -5.64 9.82 7.53
C THR A 79 -5.41 8.56 6.70
N THR A 80 -6.46 8.02 6.08
CA THR A 80 -6.34 6.85 5.22
C THR A 80 -5.49 7.12 3.98
N ILE A 81 -5.73 8.24 3.28
CA ILE A 81 -4.96 8.62 2.07
C ILE A 81 -3.47 8.66 2.40
N VAL A 82 -3.09 9.32 3.50
CA VAL A 82 -1.68 9.42 3.91
C VAL A 82 -1.06 8.05 4.15
N PHE A 83 -1.72 7.17 4.91
CA PHE A 83 -1.16 5.85 5.19
C PHE A 83 -1.14 4.92 3.97
N CYS A 84 -2.13 5.01 3.08
CA CYS A 84 -2.13 4.27 1.82
C CYS A 84 -0.96 4.69 0.90
N VAL A 85 -0.68 5.99 0.80
CA VAL A 85 0.48 6.50 0.06
C VAL A 85 1.80 6.05 0.70
N LEU A 86 1.89 6.03 2.03
CA LEU A 86 3.06 5.49 2.74
C LEU A 86 3.28 4.00 2.47
N VAL A 87 2.21 3.19 2.44
CA VAL A 87 2.28 1.78 2.02
C VAL A 87 2.80 1.67 0.60
N ALA A 88 2.23 2.43 -0.34
CA ALA A 88 2.61 2.39 -1.75
C ALA A 88 4.08 2.79 -1.95
N THR A 89 4.57 3.80 -1.23
CA THR A 89 5.96 4.26 -1.33
C THR A 89 6.94 3.28 -0.71
N LEU A 90 6.67 2.74 0.49
CA LEU A 90 7.60 1.80 1.14
C LEU A 90 7.66 0.45 0.42
N PHE A 91 6.50 -0.20 0.25
CA PHE A 91 6.46 -1.52 -0.38
C PHE A 91 6.71 -1.43 -1.89
N GLY A 92 6.36 -0.31 -2.53
CA GLY A 92 6.70 -0.05 -3.93
C GLY A 92 8.19 0.13 -4.13
N ALA A 93 8.85 0.95 -3.29
CA ALA A 93 10.30 1.06 -3.34
C ALA A 93 10.96 -0.30 -3.12
N ASP A 94 10.50 -1.08 -2.13
CA ASP A 94 11.06 -2.40 -1.87
C ASP A 94 10.86 -3.37 -3.05
N PHE A 95 9.67 -3.37 -3.63
CA PHE A 95 9.37 -4.12 -4.84
C PHE A 95 10.31 -3.77 -6.00
N PHE A 96 10.54 -2.48 -6.27
CA PHE A 96 11.45 -2.04 -7.33
C PHE A 96 12.90 -2.45 -7.04
N PHE A 97 13.34 -2.32 -5.80
CA PHE A 97 14.69 -2.72 -5.41
C PHE A 97 14.93 -4.22 -5.59
N LEU A 98 13.96 -5.04 -5.20
CA LEU A 98 13.99 -6.50 -5.39
C LEU A 98 13.99 -6.88 -6.88
N LEU A 99 13.28 -6.13 -7.72
CA LEU A 99 13.18 -6.41 -9.16
C LEU A 99 14.43 -5.98 -9.94
N PHE A 100 14.99 -4.80 -9.67
CA PHE A 100 16.14 -4.29 -10.42
C PHE A 100 17.48 -4.79 -9.90
N TRP A 101 17.62 -5.01 -8.59
CA TRP A 101 18.88 -5.43 -7.97
C TRP A 101 18.71 -6.64 -7.04
N PRO A 102 18.33 -7.81 -7.59
CA PRO A 102 18.03 -9.01 -6.80
C PRO A 102 19.24 -9.63 -6.07
N LYS A 103 20.46 -9.11 -6.29
CA LYS A 103 21.71 -9.57 -5.65
C LYS A 103 22.27 -8.58 -4.63
N ARG A 104 21.65 -7.42 -4.45
CA ARG A 104 22.22 -6.35 -3.62
C ARG A 104 21.99 -6.66 -2.14
N THR A 105 23.07 -6.79 -1.38
CA THR A 105 23.01 -6.89 0.08
C THR A 105 22.85 -5.50 0.68
N TYR A 106 21.85 -5.34 1.54
CA TYR A 106 21.61 -4.09 2.23
C TYR A 106 22.36 -4.04 3.56
N PRO A 107 22.91 -2.87 3.92
CA PRO A 107 23.56 -2.71 5.22
C PRO A 107 22.54 -2.86 6.35
N ARG A 108 22.98 -3.34 7.52
CA ARG A 108 22.11 -3.66 8.66
C ARG A 108 21.22 -2.49 9.09
N TRP A 109 21.74 -1.26 9.08
CA TRP A 109 20.97 -0.07 9.43
C TRP A 109 19.76 0.15 8.52
N TYR A 110 19.93 -0.04 7.20
CA TYR A 110 18.85 0.10 6.23
C TYR A 110 17.75 -0.95 6.47
N ASN A 111 18.13 -2.19 6.75
CA ASN A 111 17.19 -3.26 7.07
C ASN A 111 16.42 -3.01 8.38
N ILE A 112 17.05 -2.39 9.38
CA ILE A 112 16.39 -1.99 10.63
C ILE A 112 15.40 -0.85 10.37
N THR A 113 15.83 0.21 9.68
CA THR A 113 14.97 1.36 9.36
C THR A 113 13.73 0.93 8.58
N LYS A 114 13.92 0.07 7.57
CA LYS A 114 12.83 -0.47 6.75
C LYS A 114 11.84 -1.29 7.58
N LYS A 115 12.32 -2.15 8.50
CA LYS A 115 11.47 -2.91 9.43
C LYS A 115 10.66 -2.01 10.36
N ILE A 116 11.30 -1.01 10.95
CA ILE A 116 10.64 -0.05 11.85
C ILE A 116 9.56 0.72 11.07
N LEU A 117 9.90 1.21 9.89
CA LEU A 117 8.96 1.96 9.05
C LEU A 117 7.78 1.10 8.62
N ALA A 118 8.02 -0.18 8.26
CA ALA A 118 6.96 -1.12 7.94
C ALA A 118 6.01 -1.36 9.13
N VAL A 119 6.52 -1.45 10.36
CA VAL A 119 5.69 -1.59 11.56
C VAL A 119 4.86 -0.32 11.83
N ILE A 120 5.48 0.86 11.73
CA ILE A 120 4.80 2.14 11.93
C ILE A 120 3.66 2.32 10.92
N ILE A 121 3.93 2.03 9.64
CA ILE A 121 2.94 2.15 8.57
C ILE A 121 1.80 1.14 8.78
N THR A 122 2.10 -0.10 9.14
CA THR A 122 1.06 -1.11 9.43
C THR A 122 0.20 -0.74 10.63
N ALA A 123 0.80 -0.18 11.69
CA ALA A 123 0.07 0.35 12.83
C ALA A 123 -0.81 1.56 12.44
N GLY A 124 -0.28 2.45 11.61
CA GLY A 124 -1.02 3.60 11.06
C GLY A 124 -2.20 3.19 10.19
N MET A 125 -2.02 2.19 9.32
CA MET A 125 -3.10 1.59 8.53
C MET A 125 -4.18 0.96 9.41
N LEU A 126 -3.80 0.27 10.49
CA LEU A 126 -4.76 -0.28 11.45
C LEU A 126 -5.54 0.84 12.15
N ALA A 127 -4.86 1.90 12.59
CA ALA A 127 -5.50 3.06 13.20
C ALA A 127 -6.49 3.73 12.22
N ALA A 128 -6.07 3.93 10.97
CA ALA A 128 -6.92 4.47 9.91
C ALA A 128 -8.15 3.59 9.66
N ALA A 129 -7.99 2.26 9.62
CA ALA A 129 -9.09 1.31 9.46
C ALA A 129 -10.09 1.36 10.63
N ILE A 130 -9.60 1.43 11.86
CA ILE A 130 -10.45 1.51 13.06
C ILE A 130 -11.21 2.83 13.11
N VAL A 131 -10.51 3.95 12.93
CA VAL A 131 -11.11 5.30 12.96
C VAL A 131 -12.15 5.42 11.85
N SER A 132 -11.81 5.03 10.62
CA SER A 132 -12.74 5.09 9.49
C SER A 132 -13.97 4.23 9.69
N ASN A 133 -13.80 3.02 10.23
CA ASN A 133 -14.93 2.16 10.55
C ASN A 133 -15.81 2.80 11.65
N ALA A 134 -15.23 3.35 12.70
CA ALA A 134 -15.97 4.01 13.78
C ALA A 134 -16.72 5.26 13.29
N VAL A 135 -16.11 6.07 12.42
CA VAL A 135 -16.73 7.26 11.85
C VAL A 135 -17.88 6.88 10.91
N VAL A 136 -17.63 5.99 9.95
CA VAL A 136 -18.65 5.59 8.97
C VAL A 136 -19.85 4.91 9.65
N THR A 137 -19.64 4.12 10.70
CA THR A 137 -20.71 3.39 11.38
C THR A 137 -21.51 4.23 12.38
N LYS A 138 -20.85 5.13 13.12
CA LYS A 138 -21.47 5.85 14.27
C LYS A 138 -21.84 7.29 13.97
N HIS A 139 -21.17 7.94 13.04
CA HIS A 139 -21.35 9.37 12.79
C HIS A 139 -22.23 9.63 11.58
N SER A 140 -22.78 10.84 11.55
CA SER A 140 -23.55 11.39 10.45
C SER A 140 -23.20 12.86 10.29
N GLU A 141 -23.42 13.37 9.09
CA GLU A 141 -23.38 14.78 8.77
C GLU A 141 -24.51 15.52 9.50
N THR A 142 -24.19 16.68 10.08
CA THR A 142 -25.17 17.54 10.75
C THR A 142 -25.22 18.90 10.09
N ILE A 143 -26.43 19.42 9.91
CA ILE A 143 -26.67 20.77 9.38
C ILE A 143 -27.14 21.63 10.54
N THR A 144 -26.47 22.75 10.78
CA THR A 144 -26.79 23.71 11.83
C THR A 144 -27.10 25.08 11.21
N GLY A 145 -27.71 25.99 11.98
CA GLY A 145 -28.01 27.37 11.54
C GLY A 145 -29.35 27.58 10.81
N VAL A 146 -30.11 26.52 10.55
CA VAL A 146 -31.45 26.60 9.93
C VAL A 146 -32.49 25.74 10.66
N SER A 147 -33.78 26.01 10.43
CA SER A 147 -34.85 25.19 11.01
C SER A 147 -34.77 23.73 10.51
N PRO A 148 -35.22 22.74 11.30
CA PRO A 148 -35.21 21.35 10.89
C PRO A 148 -35.98 21.08 9.59
N GLU A 149 -37.07 21.82 9.33
CA GLU A 149 -37.83 21.66 8.08
C GLU A 149 -37.02 22.15 6.87
N THR A 150 -36.29 23.26 7.03
CA THR A 150 -35.45 23.84 5.98
C THR A 150 -34.23 22.93 5.71
N ALA A 151 -33.64 22.38 6.77
CA ALA A 151 -32.56 21.40 6.65
C ALA A 151 -33.01 20.16 5.88
N GLN A 152 -34.21 19.64 6.17
CA GLN A 152 -34.78 18.51 5.42
C GLN A 152 -35.02 18.86 3.95
N GLY A 153 -35.49 20.09 3.66
CA GLY A 153 -35.63 20.58 2.29
C GLY A 153 -34.31 20.59 1.50
N TYR A 154 -33.19 20.94 2.14
CA TYR A 154 -31.87 20.87 1.51
C TYR A 154 -31.40 19.44 1.28
N VAL A 155 -31.69 18.53 2.20
CA VAL A 155 -31.38 17.10 2.06
C VAL A 155 -32.17 16.47 0.92
N ASP A 156 -33.44 16.86 0.76
CA ASP A 156 -34.29 16.36 -0.32
C ASP A 156 -33.82 16.89 -1.69
N LEU A 157 -33.33 18.13 -1.74
CA LEU A 157 -32.75 18.74 -2.95
C LEU A 157 -31.39 18.12 -3.31
N TYR A 158 -30.53 17.86 -2.31
CA TYR A 158 -29.21 17.25 -2.47
C TYR A 158 -29.17 15.85 -1.84
N PHE A 159 -29.97 14.93 -2.38
CA PHE A 159 -30.13 13.58 -1.82
C PHE A 159 -28.85 12.71 -1.80
N ARG A 160 -27.76 13.15 -2.46
CA ARG A 160 -26.46 12.46 -2.50
C ARG A 160 -25.32 13.46 -2.25
N PRO A 161 -24.37 13.12 -1.37
CA PRO A 161 -24.29 11.92 -0.50
C PRO A 161 -25.30 11.96 0.67
N PRO A 162 -25.68 10.80 1.24
CA PRO A 162 -26.60 10.76 2.37
C PRO A 162 -25.93 11.24 3.67
N LEU A 163 -26.72 11.88 4.53
CA LEU A 163 -26.25 12.36 5.84
C LEU A 163 -25.64 11.25 6.71
N LYS A 164 -26.21 10.05 6.66
CA LYS A 164 -25.70 8.88 7.38
C LYS A 164 -24.59 8.24 6.57
N TYR A 165 -23.35 8.33 7.05
CA TYR A 165 -22.18 7.82 6.34
C TYR A 165 -22.28 6.34 5.99
N ARG A 166 -22.84 5.50 6.86
CA ARG A 166 -23.06 4.06 6.62
C ARG A 166 -24.00 3.72 5.46
N THR A 167 -24.88 4.64 5.07
CA THR A 167 -25.86 4.36 4.00
C THR A 167 -25.27 4.56 2.62
N TRP A 168 -24.11 5.21 2.51
CA TRP A 168 -23.46 5.38 1.23
C TRP A 168 -22.59 4.17 0.90
N SER A 169 -22.88 3.51 -0.21
CA SER A 169 -22.15 2.32 -0.66
C SER A 169 -20.65 2.59 -0.88
N VAL A 170 -20.28 3.82 -1.25
CA VAL A 170 -18.88 4.23 -1.45
C VAL A 170 -18.12 4.19 -0.13
N ASN A 171 -18.68 4.74 0.95
CA ASN A 171 -18.07 4.70 2.28
C ASN A 171 -17.90 3.27 2.78
N VAL A 172 -18.89 2.41 2.54
CA VAL A 172 -18.81 1.00 2.90
C VAL A 172 -17.72 0.29 2.10
N ALA A 173 -17.68 0.49 0.77
CA ALA A 173 -16.65 -0.09 -0.09
C ALA A 173 -15.25 0.36 0.32
N TYR A 174 -15.07 1.65 0.62
CA TYR A 174 -13.85 2.23 1.16
C TYR A 174 -13.39 1.52 2.44
N VAL A 175 -14.25 1.38 3.45
CA VAL A 175 -13.91 0.72 4.72
C VAL A 175 -13.54 -0.74 4.50
N VAL A 176 -14.27 -1.46 3.64
CA VAL A 176 -13.98 -2.86 3.32
C VAL A 176 -12.62 -2.99 2.63
N LEU A 177 -12.36 -2.18 1.61
CA LEU A 177 -11.06 -2.16 0.92
C LEU A 177 -9.91 -1.82 1.88
N LEU A 178 -10.13 -0.91 2.82
CA LEU A 178 -9.13 -0.53 3.81
C LEU A 178 -8.77 -1.67 4.76
N TRP A 179 -9.75 -2.46 5.21
CA TRP A 179 -9.48 -3.67 6.02
C TRP A 179 -8.73 -4.74 5.23
N ILE A 180 -9.09 -4.94 3.97
CA ILE A 180 -8.38 -5.88 3.09
C ILE A 180 -6.95 -5.38 2.87
N ALA A 181 -6.76 -4.08 2.59
CA ALA A 181 -5.45 -3.44 2.45
C ALA A 181 -4.60 -3.65 3.70
N PHE A 182 -5.18 -3.44 4.89
CA PHE A 182 -4.50 -3.69 6.16
C PHE A 182 -4.04 -5.15 6.29
N ALA A 183 -4.90 -6.13 5.98
CA ALA A 183 -4.54 -7.54 6.08
C ALA A 183 -3.35 -7.90 5.17
N PHE A 184 -3.36 -7.42 3.92
CA PHE A 184 -2.25 -7.62 2.98
C PHE A 184 -0.98 -6.86 3.40
N THR A 185 -1.13 -5.66 3.97
CA THR A 185 -0.01 -4.87 4.49
C THR A 185 0.65 -5.56 5.69
N ALA A 186 -0.15 -6.07 6.63
CA ALA A 186 0.35 -6.83 7.78
C ALA A 186 1.07 -8.12 7.35
N ALA A 187 0.49 -8.87 6.41
CA ALA A 187 1.15 -10.04 5.82
C ALA A 187 2.47 -9.67 5.14
N SER A 188 2.49 -8.55 4.41
CA SER A 188 3.68 -8.01 3.75
C SER A 188 4.77 -7.62 4.75
N THR A 189 4.40 -7.00 5.88
CA THR A 189 5.34 -6.71 6.98
C THR A 189 5.94 -8.00 7.52
N VAL A 190 5.14 -9.03 7.82
CA VAL A 190 5.68 -10.32 8.33
C VAL A 190 6.64 -10.96 7.33
N LEU A 191 6.27 -10.97 6.05
CA LEU A 191 7.12 -11.50 4.98
C LEU A 191 8.43 -10.72 4.84
N MET A 192 8.40 -9.40 5.01
CA MET A 192 9.61 -8.57 5.04
C MET A 192 10.55 -8.97 6.18
N PHE A 193 10.02 -9.24 7.37
CA PHE A 193 10.84 -9.66 8.51
C PHE A 193 11.50 -11.02 8.26
N LEU A 194 10.73 -11.98 7.74
CA LEU A 194 11.22 -13.31 7.36
C LEU A 194 12.26 -13.23 6.24
N ALA A 195 12.06 -12.36 5.25
CA ALA A 195 13.00 -12.15 4.16
C ALA A 195 14.35 -11.64 4.67
N VAL A 196 14.34 -10.63 5.55
CA VAL A 196 15.58 -10.08 6.12
C VAL A 196 16.31 -11.08 7.02
N ASP A 197 15.60 -11.84 7.86
CA ASP A 197 16.24 -12.87 8.72
C ASP A 197 16.88 -13.96 7.85
N HIS A 198 16.22 -14.36 6.76
CA HIS A 198 16.80 -15.31 5.83
C HIS A 198 18.04 -14.77 5.10
N GLU A 199 17.99 -13.53 4.59
CA GLU A 199 19.15 -12.89 3.96
C GLU A 199 20.34 -12.76 4.93
N GLN A 200 20.08 -12.52 6.21
CA GLN A 200 21.12 -12.47 7.23
C GLN A 200 21.76 -13.83 7.53
N ARG A 201 20.99 -14.92 7.45
CA ARG A 201 21.47 -16.28 7.75
C ARG A 201 22.15 -16.97 6.58
N TYR A 202 21.63 -16.79 5.36
CA TYR A 202 22.05 -17.57 4.19
C TYR A 202 22.70 -16.71 3.09
N GLY A 203 22.76 -15.39 3.28
CA GLY A 203 23.23 -14.46 2.26
C GLY A 203 22.21 -14.25 1.12
N PRO A 204 22.56 -13.45 0.10
CA PRO A 204 21.68 -13.15 -1.01
C PRO A 204 21.52 -14.35 -1.96
N GLU A 205 22.44 -15.30 -2.02
CA GLU A 205 22.41 -16.41 -2.98
C GLU A 205 21.80 -17.69 -2.37
N SER A 206 21.04 -18.42 -3.18
CA SER A 206 20.72 -19.81 -2.87
C SER A 206 22.01 -20.63 -2.96
N PHE A 207 22.20 -21.57 -2.04
CA PHE A 207 23.31 -22.54 -1.97
C PHE A 207 23.40 -23.50 -3.17
N ASP A 208 23.12 -23.05 -4.39
CA ASP A 208 23.41 -23.79 -5.61
C ASP A 208 24.38 -22.95 -6.44
N HIS A 209 25.66 -23.24 -6.23
CA HIS A 209 26.64 -23.06 -7.28
C HIS A 209 26.16 -23.89 -8.46
N ASP A 210 25.70 -23.24 -9.53
CA ASP A 210 25.50 -23.92 -10.81
C ASP A 210 26.87 -24.52 -11.21
N PRO A 211 27.04 -25.85 -11.29
CA PRO A 211 28.34 -26.46 -11.59
C PRO A 211 28.91 -25.97 -12.93
N GLU A 212 28.07 -25.47 -13.83
CA GLU A 212 28.49 -24.78 -15.06
C GLU A 212 29.20 -23.45 -14.78
N ASP A 213 28.75 -22.63 -13.82
CA ASP A 213 29.41 -21.35 -13.49
C ASP A 213 30.78 -21.60 -12.83
N THR A 214 30.91 -22.65 -12.02
CA THR A 214 32.20 -23.10 -11.47
C THR A 214 33.10 -23.67 -12.57
N ARG A 215 32.55 -24.42 -13.53
CA ARG A 215 33.30 -24.97 -14.68
C ARG A 215 33.82 -23.86 -15.60
N LEU A 216 32.99 -22.88 -15.92
CA LEU A 216 33.38 -21.72 -16.74
C LEU A 216 34.41 -20.82 -16.03
N ALA A 217 34.29 -20.65 -14.71
CA ALA A 217 35.29 -19.95 -13.91
C ALA A 217 36.63 -20.69 -13.89
N ASN A 218 36.60 -22.01 -13.73
CA ASN A 218 37.80 -22.87 -13.75
C ASN A 218 38.43 -22.94 -15.15
N GLU A 219 37.64 -22.99 -16.23
CA GLU A 219 38.14 -22.93 -17.60
C GLU A 219 38.78 -21.57 -17.92
N LYS A 220 38.20 -20.47 -17.45
CA LYS A 220 38.82 -19.14 -17.57
C LYS A 220 40.13 -19.07 -16.79
N ALA A 221 40.16 -19.57 -15.57
CA ALA A 221 41.37 -19.58 -14.73
C ALA A 221 42.49 -20.46 -15.33
N ALA A 222 42.14 -21.59 -15.95
CA ALA A 222 43.07 -22.46 -16.65
C ALA A 222 43.65 -21.81 -17.92
N ARG A 223 42.86 -21.00 -18.63
CA ARG A 223 43.34 -20.23 -19.80
C ARG A 223 44.27 -19.09 -19.42
N THR A 224 44.05 -18.43 -18.28
CA THR A 224 44.95 -17.38 -17.79
C THR A 224 46.24 -17.93 -17.18
N SER A 225 46.23 -19.11 -16.55
CA SER A 225 47.46 -19.74 -16.04
C SER A 225 48.33 -20.35 -17.15
N GLY A 226 47.73 -20.83 -18.24
CA GLY A 226 48.45 -21.35 -19.41
C GLY A 226 49.14 -20.27 -20.26
N ALA A 227 48.78 -19.00 -20.12
CA ALA A 227 49.38 -17.89 -20.87
C ALA A 227 50.68 -17.34 -20.25
N SER A 228 51.09 -17.83 -19.07
CA SER A 228 52.30 -17.37 -18.35
C SER A 228 53.51 -18.30 -18.50
N ALA A 229 53.44 -19.30 -19.38
CA ALA A 229 54.47 -20.34 -19.55
C ALA A 229 55.07 -20.41 -20.97
N VAL A 230 55.21 -19.26 -21.65
CA VAL A 230 56.00 -19.12 -22.88
C VAL A 230 56.95 -17.95 -22.75
#